data_AF-B4J6K9-F1
#
_entry.id   AF-B4J6K9-F1
#
_cell.length_a   1.000
_cell.length_b   1.000
_cell.length_c   1.000
_cell.angle_alpha   90.00
_cell.angle_beta   90.00
_cell.angle_gamma   90.00
#
_symmetry.space_group_name_H-M   'P 1'
#
loop_
_entity.id
_entity.type
_entity.pdbx_description
1 polymer ?
#
loop_
_entity_poly.entity_id
_entity_poly.type
_entity_poly.pdbx_seq_one_letter_code
_entity_poly.pdbx_strand_id
1 'polypeptide(L)'
;MVLTKEEEAFIRRKHEQTLKLRNEYQKQSSNPFRHATGEGGTVFDAGLARFQAMRVSNYEHFRPTGHSFRVGMLAVVLPIAIYAWALKSERDGREQKYRTGQVAYKDRQFKFI
;
A
#
# COMPACT_ATOMS: atom_id res chain seq x y z
N MET A 1 21.47 -29.80 10.15
CA MET A 1 22.09 -28.85 9.19
C MET A 1 23.22 -28.17 9.92
N VAL A 2 24.47 -28.34 9.49
CA VAL A 2 25.63 -27.70 10.15
C VAL A 2 25.68 -26.27 9.61
N LEU A 3 25.49 -25.29 10.50
CA LEU A 3 25.61 -23.87 10.15
C LEU A 3 27.08 -23.55 9.88
N THR A 4 27.33 -22.72 8.88
CA THR A 4 28.66 -22.17 8.65
C THR A 4 28.99 -21.16 9.75
N LYS A 5 30.28 -20.98 10.07
CA LYS A 5 30.72 -20.03 11.11
C LYS A 5 30.25 -18.59 10.86
N GLU A 6 30.13 -18.22 9.59
CA GLU A 6 29.64 -16.90 9.17
C GLU A 6 28.15 -16.72 9.47
N GLU A 7 27.33 -17.73 9.18
CA GLU A 7 25.91 -17.75 9.49
C GLU A 7 25.67 -17.69 11.01
N GLU A 8 26.45 -18.44 11.79
CA GLU A 8 26.39 -18.39 13.25
C GLU A 8 26.70 -16.98 13.79
N ALA A 9 27.75 -16.34 13.27
CA ALA A 9 28.11 -14.98 13.64
C ALA A 9 27.02 -13.97 13.27
N PHE A 10 26.39 -14.12 12.10
CA PHE A 10 25.28 -13.27 11.66
C PHE A 10 24.06 -13.41 12.57
N ILE A 11 23.67 -14.65 12.89
CA ILE A 11 22.55 -14.94 13.80
C ILE A 11 22.82 -14.35 15.18
N ARG A 12 24.05 -14.49 15.70
CA ARG A 12 24.44 -13.94 17.00
C ARG A 12 24.31 -12.41 17.01
N ARG A 13 24.83 -11.72 16.00
CA ARG A 13 24.72 -10.25 15.88
C ARG A 13 23.27 -9.78 15.83
N LYS A 14 22.41 -10.45 15.04
CA LYS A 14 20.98 -10.13 14.96
C LYS A 14 20.28 -10.33 16.30
N HIS A 15 20.61 -11.41 17.01
CA HIS A 15 20.08 -11.70 18.33
C HIS A 15 20.52 -10.64 19.35
N GLU A 16 21.80 -10.27 19.37
CA GLU A 16 22.34 -9.21 20.22
C GLU A 16 21.62 -7.86 20.00
N GLN A 17 21.37 -7.47 18.74
CA GLN A 17 20.61 -6.24 18.43
C GLN A 17 19.16 -6.31 18.89
N THR A 18 18.50 -7.46 18.68
CA THR A 18 17.11 -7.66 19.11
C THR A 18 16.97 -7.61 20.63
N LEU A 19 17.92 -8.22 21.35
CA LEU A 19 17.95 -8.17 22.81
C LEU A 19 18.15 -6.75 23.33
N LYS A 20 19.03 -5.95 22.70
CA LYS A 20 19.24 -4.54 23.09
C LYS A 20 17.95 -3.74 23.01
N LEU A 21 17.23 -3.80 21.88
CA LEU A 21 15.96 -3.10 21.68
C LEU A 21 14.88 -3.59 22.64
N ARG A 22 14.79 -4.91 22.84
CA ARG A 22 13.83 -5.48 23.79
C ARG A 22 14.10 -5.02 25.22
N ASN A 23 15.35 -5.02 25.66
CA ASN A 23 15.72 -4.60 27.00
C ASN A 23 15.42 -3.12 27.22
N GLU A 24 15.66 -2.27 26.22
CA GLU A 24 15.28 -0.86 26.25
C GLU A 24 13.77 -0.70 26.39
N TYR A 25 13.00 -1.40 25.55
CA TYR A 25 11.53 -1.37 25.62
C TYR A 25 11.03 -1.85 26.99
N GLN A 26 11.56 -2.95 27.52
CA GLN A 26 11.17 -3.48 28.83
C GLN A 26 11.50 -2.50 29.96
N LYS A 27 12.67 -1.86 29.91
CA LYS A 27 13.07 -0.84 30.89
C LYS A 27 12.09 0.33 30.90
N GLN A 28 11.66 0.79 29.73
CA GLN A 28 10.73 1.91 29.61
C GLN A 28 9.29 1.50 29.95
N SER A 29 8.84 0.33 29.49
CA SER A 29 7.47 -0.13 29.70
C SER A 29 7.18 -0.55 31.15
N SER A 30 8.16 -1.12 31.85
CA SER A 30 8.00 -1.55 33.25
C SER A 30 8.19 -0.42 34.27
N ASN A 31 8.61 0.79 33.84
CA ASN A 31 8.82 1.92 34.75
C ASN A 31 7.47 2.52 35.23
N PRO A 32 7.11 2.38 36.53
CA PRO A 32 5.83 2.86 37.05
C PRO A 32 5.73 4.39 37.09
N PHE A 33 6.85 5.11 37.12
CA PHE A 33 6.90 6.57 37.18
C PHE A 33 6.93 7.23 35.80
N ARG A 34 6.83 6.46 34.71
CA ARG A 34 6.86 7.00 33.34
C ARG A 34 5.71 7.98 33.06
N HIS A 35 4.56 7.80 33.71
CA HIS A 35 3.46 8.75 33.59
C HIS A 35 3.70 10.07 34.35
N ALA A 36 4.62 10.07 35.32
CA ALA A 36 4.94 11.25 36.12
C ALA A 36 5.93 12.21 35.45
N THR A 37 6.65 11.76 34.41
CA THR A 37 7.63 12.60 33.67
C THR A 37 6.98 13.55 32.65
N GLY A 38 5.65 13.59 32.56
CA GLY A 38 4.93 14.43 31.58
C GLY A 38 4.92 13.87 30.15
N GLU A 39 5.70 12.82 29.88
CA GLU A 39 5.69 12.03 28.64
C GLU A 39 4.58 10.96 28.67
N GLY A 40 3.39 11.33 29.14
CA GLY A 40 2.27 10.41 29.28
C GLY A 40 1.86 9.81 27.93
N GLY A 41 1.97 8.49 27.78
CA GLY A 41 1.57 7.80 26.55
C GLY A 41 2.16 6.41 26.37
N THR A 42 2.11 5.88 25.15
CA THR A 42 2.81 4.64 24.74
C THR A 42 4.32 4.86 24.67
N VAL A 43 5.12 3.79 24.62
CA VAL A 43 6.58 3.90 24.46
C VAL A 43 6.87 4.39 23.04
N PHE A 44 7.72 5.42 22.89
CA PHE A 44 8.11 5.92 21.57
C PHE A 44 9.03 4.93 20.86
N ASP A 45 8.64 4.51 19.65
CA ASP A 45 9.46 3.66 18.79
C ASP A 45 10.08 4.49 17.66
N ALA A 46 11.40 4.71 17.76
CA ALA A 46 12.15 5.44 16.74
C ALA A 46 12.17 4.73 15.37
N GLY A 47 12.08 3.39 15.35
CA GLY A 47 11.99 2.60 14.13
C GLY A 47 10.67 2.84 13.41
N LEU A 48 9.56 2.83 14.15
CA LEU A 48 8.23 3.15 13.61
C LEU A 48 8.17 4.60 13.12
N ALA A 49 8.70 5.55 13.89
CA ALA A 49 8.74 6.96 13.51
C ALA A 49 9.52 7.17 12.21
N ARG A 50 10.68 6.54 12.05
CA ARG A 50 11.47 6.60 10.80
C ARG A 50 10.75 5.97 9.63
N PHE A 51 10.07 4.83 9.84
CA PHE A 51 9.28 4.19 8.79
C PHE A 51 8.14 5.11 8.32
N GLN A 52 7.43 5.74 9.24
CA GLN A 52 6.39 6.71 8.92
C GLN A 52 6.96 7.93 8.18
N ALA A 53 8.07 8.49 8.67
CA ALA A 53 8.76 9.61 8.03
C ALA A 53 9.13 9.28 6.58
N MET A 54 9.72 8.11 6.32
CA MET A 54 10.06 7.67 4.96
C MET A 54 8.85 7.55 4.05
N ARG A 55 7.68 7.12 4.56
CA ARG A 55 6.46 7.04 3.77
C ARG A 55 5.95 8.42 3.34
N VAL A 56 6.14 9.43 4.18
CA VAL A 56 5.76 10.82 3.90
C VAL A 56 6.76 11.46 2.94
N SER A 57 8.06 11.26 3.15
CA SER A 57 9.14 11.79 2.30
C SER A 57 9.43 10.97 1.04
N ASN A 58 8.51 10.08 0.65
CA ASN A 58 8.66 9.20 -0.52
C ASN A 58 8.91 9.99 -1.82
N TYR A 59 8.29 11.16 -1.96
CA TYR A 59 8.43 12.00 -3.15
C TYR A 59 9.86 12.56 -3.30
N GLU A 60 10.49 12.96 -2.19
CA GLU A 60 11.87 13.48 -2.19
C GLU A 60 12.90 12.44 -2.63
N HIS A 61 12.60 11.15 -2.39
CA HIS A 61 13.46 10.02 -2.73
C HIS A 61 13.08 9.37 -4.07
N PHE A 62 12.05 9.88 -4.75
CA PHE A 62 11.60 9.32 -6.02
C PHE A 62 12.65 9.57 -7.12
N ARG A 63 12.99 8.50 -7.86
CA ARG A 63 13.83 8.59 -9.04
C ARG A 63 13.05 8.18 -10.28
N PRO A 64 12.97 9.04 -11.32
CA PRO A 64 12.33 8.68 -12.57
C PRO A 64 13.21 7.67 -13.32
N THR A 65 12.90 6.39 -13.15
CA THR A 65 13.53 5.28 -13.89
C THR A 65 12.57 4.74 -14.95
N GLY A 66 13.10 4.05 -15.97
CA GLY A 66 12.25 3.40 -16.98
C GLY A 66 11.30 2.33 -16.41
N HIS A 67 11.63 1.74 -15.26
CA HIS A 67 10.70 0.86 -14.55
C HIS A 67 9.57 1.65 -13.89
N SER A 68 9.89 2.69 -13.11
CA SER A 68 8.89 3.54 -12.44
C SER A 68 7.92 4.17 -13.44
N PHE A 69 8.42 4.62 -14.59
CA PHE A 69 7.59 5.18 -15.65
C PHE A 69 6.60 4.15 -16.22
N ARG A 70 7.05 2.94 -16.57
CA ARG A 70 6.18 1.88 -17.11
C ARG A 70 5.09 1.50 -16.12
N VAL A 71 5.44 1.34 -14.84
CA VAL A 71 4.47 1.01 -13.80
C VAL A 71 3.45 2.14 -13.63
N GLY A 72 3.90 3.39 -13.53
CA GLY A 72 3.00 4.54 -13.38
C GLY A 72 2.08 4.73 -14.60
N MET A 73 2.63 4.63 -15.81
CA MET A 73 1.88 4.76 -17.05
C MET A 73 0.82 3.66 -17.17
N LEU A 74 1.17 2.40 -16.91
CA LEU A 74 0.21 1.31 -16.94
C LEU A 74 -0.85 1.46 -15.86
N ALA A 75 -0.47 1.81 -14.63
CA ALA A 75 -1.41 1.99 -13.53
C ALA A 75 -2.47 3.07 -13.80
N VAL A 76 -2.14 4.10 -14.61
CA VAL A 76 -3.07 5.19 -14.96
C VAL A 76 -3.81 4.93 -16.27
N VAL A 77 -3.08 4.62 -17.34
CA VAL A 77 -3.64 4.54 -18.71
C VAL A 77 -4.47 3.27 -18.89
N LEU A 78 -4.05 2.14 -18.32
CA LEU A 78 -4.73 0.86 -18.53
C LEU A 78 -6.16 0.86 -17.96
N PRO A 79 -6.44 1.30 -16.71
CA PRO A 79 -7.81 1.37 -16.21
C PRO A 79 -8.70 2.29 -17.04
N ILE A 80 -8.18 3.43 -17.50
CA ILE A 80 -8.91 4.38 -18.34
C ILE A 80 -9.28 3.73 -19.68
N ALA A 81 -8.32 3.09 -20.33
CA ALA A 81 -8.54 2.43 -21.61
C ALA A 81 -9.54 1.26 -21.50
N ILE A 82 -9.42 0.44 -20.46
CA ILE A 82 -10.35 -0.67 -20.19
C ILE A 82 -11.76 -0.14 -19.95
N TYR A 83 -11.91 0.89 -19.12
CA TYR A 83 -13.22 1.46 -18.83
C TYR A 83 -13.86 2.09 -20.07
N ALA A 84 -13.09 2.84 -20.86
CA ALA A 84 -13.56 3.44 -22.10
C ALA A 84 -14.02 2.36 -23.11
N TRP A 85 -13.24 1.28 -23.25
CA TRP A 85 -13.61 0.16 -24.09
C TRP A 85 -14.88 -0.54 -23.60
N ALA A 86 -14.98 -0.86 -22.31
CA ALA A 86 -16.16 -1.50 -21.73
C ALA A 86 -17.43 -0.65 -21.92
N LEU A 87 -17.32 0.67 -21.70
CA LEU A 87 -18.40 1.61 -21.91
C LEU A 87 -18.84 1.65 -23.39
N LYS A 88 -17.89 1.68 -24.32
CA LYS A 88 -18.17 1.69 -25.76
C LYS A 88 -18.85 0.39 -26.19
N SER A 89 -18.33 -0.77 -25.78
CA SER A 89 -18.91 -2.08 -26.08
C SER A 89 -20.32 -2.24 -25.52
N GLU A 90 -20.58 -1.77 -24.30
CA GLU A 90 -21.91 -1.80 -23.71
C GLU A 90 -22.90 -0.93 -24.50
N ARG A 91 -22.50 0.30 -24.84
CA ARG A 91 -23.33 1.23 -25.62
C ARG A 91 -23.68 0.68 -26.99
N ASP A 92 -22.69 0.16 -27.72
CA ASP A 92 -22.88 -0.37 -29.06
C ASP A 92 -23.76 -1.63 -29.04
N GLY A 93 -23.52 -2.52 -28.09
CA GLY A 93 -24.35 -3.72 -27.91
C GLY A 93 -25.79 -3.39 -27.52
N ARG A 94 -26.00 -2.37 -26.68
CA ARG A 94 -27.33 -1.91 -26.30
C ARG A 94 -28.06 -1.25 -27.48
N GLU A 95 -27.37 -0.41 -28.24
CA GLU A 95 -27.92 0.23 -29.43
C GLU A 95 -28.30 -0.79 -30.51
N GLN A 96 -27.48 -1.82 -30.71
CA GLN A 96 -27.79 -2.92 -31.62
C GLN A 96 -29.09 -3.63 -31.22
N LYS A 97 -29.28 -3.95 -29.93
CA LYS A 97 -30.52 -4.56 -29.41
C LYS A 97 -31.75 -3.69 -29.62
N TYR A 98 -31.59 -2.36 -29.56
CA TYR A 98 -32.67 -1.43 -29.84
C TYR A 98 -33.04 -1.39 -31.32
N ARG A 99 -32.05 -1.43 -32.22
CA ARG A 99 -32.25 -1.40 -33.68
C ARG A 99 -32.83 -2.70 -34.22
N THR A 100 -32.45 -3.85 -33.67
CA THR A 100 -32.97 -5.17 -34.07
C THR A 100 -34.33 -5.50 -33.45
N GLY A 101 -34.84 -4.64 -32.56
CA GLY A 101 -36.12 -4.86 -31.88
C GLY A 101 -36.09 -5.94 -30.80
N GLN A 102 -34.90 -6.44 -30.42
CA GLN A 102 -34.75 -7.41 -29.34
C GLN A 102 -35.21 -6.86 -27.97
N VAL A 103 -35.19 -5.54 -27.80
CA VAL A 103 -35.75 -4.87 -26.63
C VAL A 103 -36.97 -4.06 -27.05
N ALA A 104 -38.13 -4.39 -26.46
CA ALA A 104 -39.37 -3.69 -26.71
C ALA A 104 -39.27 -2.22 -26.29
N TYR A 105 -40.00 -1.34 -26.97
CA TYR A 105 -39.95 0.10 -26.73
C TYR A 105 -40.32 0.51 -25.29
N LYS A 106 -41.12 -0.31 -24.59
CA LYS A 106 -41.47 -0.11 -23.17
C LYS A 106 -40.32 -0.38 -22.20
N ASP A 107 -39.38 -1.25 -22.57
CA ASP A 107 -38.30 -1.73 -21.71
C ASP A 107 -36.98 -0.96 -21.91
N ARG A 108 -37.00 0.10 -22.74
CA ARG A 108 -35.84 0.96 -23.01
C ARG A 108 -35.61 1.91 -21.83
N GLN A 109 -34.36 1.99 -21.38
CA GLN A 109 -33.92 2.94 -20.36
C GLN A 109 -33.82 4.35 -20.97
N PHE A 110 -34.05 5.41 -20.18
CA PHE A 110 -33.95 6.82 -20.61
C PHE A 110 -34.79 7.18 -21.85
N LYS A 111 -36.06 6.77 -21.87
CA LYS A 111 -36.94 6.94 -23.03
C LYS A 111 -37.47 8.37 -23.21
N PHE A 112 -37.56 9.13 -22.12
CA PHE A 112 -38.24 10.43 -22.04
C PHE A 112 -37.34 11.55 -21.48
N ILE A 113 -36.03 11.29 -21.40
CA ILE A 113 -34.98 12.24 -21.04
C ILE A 113 -34.16 12.45 -22.30
#